data_AF-A0A2J5PE27-F1
#
_entry.id   AF-A0A2J5PE27-F1
#
_cell.length_a   1.000
_cell.length_b   1.000
_cell.length_c   1.000
_cell.angle_alpha   90.00
_cell.angle_beta   90.00
_cell.angle_gamma   90.00
#
_symmetry.space_group_name_H-M   'P 1'
#
loop_
_entity.id
_entity.type
_entity.pdbx_description
1 polymer ?
#
loop_
_entity_poly.entity_id
_entity_poly.type
_entity_poly.pdbx_seq_one_letter_code
_entity_poly.pdbx_strand_id
1 'polypeptide(L)'
;MCGIVGIAGVMPVNQSIYDALTVLQHRGQDAAGIITIDANNCFRLRKANGLVSDVFEARHMQRMQGNMGIGHVRYPTAGSSSASEAQPFYVNSPYGITLAHNGNLTNAHELRKKLFEEKRRHINTTSDSEILLNIFASELDNFRHYPLEADNIFAAIAATNRQIRGAYACVAMIIGHGMVAFRDPNGIRPLVLGKRDIGDGRTEYMVASESVALDT
;
A
#
# COMPACT_ATOMS: atom_id res chain seq x y z
N MET A 1 6.14 14.36 4.69
CA MET A 1 4.95 13.52 4.97
C MET A 1 4.79 12.60 3.79
N CYS A 2 4.86 11.27 3.95
CA CYS A 2 5.01 10.30 2.85
C CYS A 2 4.01 10.43 1.70
N GLY A 3 4.38 9.92 0.52
CA GLY A 3 3.51 9.82 -0.65
C GLY A 3 3.14 8.38 -0.97
N ILE A 4 1.89 8.15 -1.38
CA ILE A 4 1.38 6.86 -1.84
C ILE A 4 0.66 7.01 -3.18
N VAL A 5 0.72 5.94 -3.96
CA VAL A 5 0.02 5.79 -5.23
C VAL A 5 -0.43 4.33 -5.41
N GLY A 6 -1.56 4.11 -6.08
CA GLY A 6 -1.97 2.79 -6.55
C GLY A 6 -2.69 2.89 -7.88
N ILE A 7 -2.37 1.99 -8.81
CA ILE A 7 -2.97 1.94 -10.15
C ILE A 7 -3.54 0.54 -10.39
N ALA A 8 -4.84 0.48 -10.66
CA ALA A 8 -5.55 -0.70 -11.16
C ALA A 8 -5.81 -0.48 -12.67
N GLY A 9 -4.87 -0.95 -13.47
CA GLY A 9 -4.84 -0.74 -14.92
C GLY A 9 -5.25 -1.97 -15.74
N VAL A 10 -5.25 -1.79 -17.05
CA VAL A 10 -5.45 -2.86 -18.05
C VAL A 10 -4.19 -3.13 -18.88
N MET A 11 -3.12 -2.37 -18.63
CA MET A 11 -1.80 -2.49 -19.22
C MET A 11 -0.72 -2.40 -18.12
N PRO A 12 0.58 -2.71 -18.42
CA PRO A 12 1.64 -2.64 -17.41
C PRO A 12 1.72 -1.29 -16.70
N VAL A 13 1.78 -1.30 -15.36
CA VAL A 13 1.70 -0.07 -14.53
C VAL A 13 3.02 0.37 -13.90
N ASN A 14 4.11 -0.40 -14.07
CA ASN A 14 5.39 -0.11 -13.42
C ASN A 14 5.94 1.29 -13.73
N GLN A 15 5.96 1.70 -15.00
CA GLN A 15 6.43 3.02 -15.40
C GLN A 15 5.48 4.11 -14.89
N SER A 16 4.17 3.93 -15.04
CA SER A 16 3.18 4.90 -14.55
C SER A 16 3.26 5.13 -13.04
N ILE A 17 3.52 4.07 -12.26
CA ILE A 17 3.74 4.19 -10.81
C ILE A 17 5.05 4.95 -10.54
N TYR A 18 6.12 4.63 -11.26
CA TYR A 18 7.40 5.35 -11.14
C TYR A 18 7.20 6.85 -11.41
N ASP A 19 6.56 7.22 -12.53
CA ASP A 19 6.32 8.60 -12.94
C ASP A 19 5.48 9.33 -11.89
N ALA A 20 4.40 8.71 -11.41
CA ALA A 20 3.57 9.25 -10.34
C ALA A 20 4.34 9.47 -9.03
N LEU A 21 5.28 8.57 -8.68
CA LEU A 21 6.14 8.76 -7.51
C LEU A 21 7.14 9.90 -7.69
N THR A 22 7.62 10.17 -8.91
CA THR A 22 8.53 11.31 -9.15
C THR A 22 7.84 12.65 -8.90
N VAL A 23 6.58 12.83 -9.31
CA VAL A 23 5.82 14.06 -9.03
C VAL A 23 5.34 14.15 -7.58
N LEU A 24 5.33 13.02 -6.85
CA LEU A 24 5.11 12.98 -5.40
C LEU A 24 6.41 12.98 -4.58
N GLN A 25 7.58 13.13 -5.21
CA GLN A 25 8.89 13.02 -4.54
C GLN A 25 9.07 14.05 -3.42
N HIS A 26 8.43 15.23 -3.50
CA HIS A 26 8.44 16.24 -2.44
C HIS A 26 7.84 15.72 -1.12
N ARG A 27 6.99 14.69 -1.18
CA ARG A 27 6.39 14.07 -0.01
C ARG A 27 7.39 13.25 0.79
N GLY A 28 8.47 12.76 0.17
CA GLY A 28 9.49 11.98 0.86
C GLY A 28 10.66 11.60 -0.05
N GLN A 29 11.89 11.75 0.43
CA GLN A 29 13.12 11.57 -0.37
C GLN A 29 14.07 10.51 0.22
N ASP A 30 13.68 9.89 1.32
CA ASP A 30 14.56 9.00 2.10
C ASP A 30 14.53 7.55 1.59
N ALA A 31 13.39 7.10 1.08
CA ALA A 31 13.24 5.79 0.46
C ALA A 31 12.09 5.78 -0.53
N ALA A 32 12.14 4.87 -1.49
CA ALA A 32 11.06 4.59 -2.42
C ALA A 32 10.80 3.08 -2.54
N GLY A 33 9.57 2.72 -2.88
CA GLY A 33 9.21 1.33 -3.12
C GLY A 33 8.02 1.19 -4.06
N ILE A 34 8.07 0.17 -4.92
CA ILE A 34 7.00 -0.22 -5.83
C ILE A 34 6.80 -1.73 -5.70
N ILE A 35 5.54 -2.14 -5.63
CA ILE A 35 5.14 -3.54 -5.69
C ILE A 35 4.00 -3.72 -6.69
N THR A 36 4.10 -4.74 -7.54
CA THR A 36 3.06 -5.10 -8.52
C THR A 36 2.60 -6.55 -8.31
N ILE A 37 1.40 -6.87 -8.80
CA ILE A 37 0.94 -8.25 -8.94
C ILE A 37 1.13 -8.68 -10.39
N ASP A 38 1.95 -9.71 -10.62
CA ASP A 38 2.22 -10.21 -11.97
C ASP A 38 1.12 -11.16 -12.47
N ALA A 39 1.28 -11.65 -13.71
CA ALA A 39 0.35 -12.59 -14.34
C ALA A 39 0.21 -13.94 -13.60
N ASN A 40 1.16 -14.28 -12.72
CA ASN A 40 1.15 -15.50 -11.91
C ASN A 40 0.56 -15.26 -10.51
N ASN A 41 -0.12 -14.13 -10.28
CA ASN A 41 -0.63 -13.74 -8.98
C ASN A 41 0.47 -13.66 -7.90
N CYS A 42 1.67 -13.27 -8.28
CA CYS A 42 2.82 -13.14 -7.39
C CYS A 42 3.21 -11.66 -7.23
N PHE A 43 3.54 -11.27 -6.00
CA PHE A 43 4.09 -9.94 -5.76
C PHE A 43 5.51 -9.80 -6.33
N ARG A 44 5.75 -8.70 -7.04
CA ARG A 44 7.07 -8.28 -7.53
C ARG A 44 7.44 -6.96 -6.86
N LEU A 45 8.38 -7.00 -5.92
CA LEU A 45 8.74 -5.87 -5.07
C LEU A 45 10.15 -5.35 -5.38
N ARG A 46 10.28 -4.03 -5.45
CA ARG A 46 11.54 -3.31 -5.28
C ARG A 46 11.34 -2.16 -4.31
N LYS A 47 12.17 -2.09 -3.28
CA LYS A 47 12.27 -0.94 -2.38
C LYS A 47 13.71 -0.76 -1.89
N ALA A 48 14.13 0.49 -1.65
CA ALA A 48 15.43 0.84 -1.09
C ALA A 48 15.42 2.29 -0.58
N ASN A 49 16.46 2.67 0.17
CA ASN A 49 16.71 4.08 0.48
C ASN A 49 17.13 4.85 -0.79
N GLY A 50 16.85 6.15 -0.80
CA GLY A 50 17.17 7.06 -1.90
C GLY A 50 15.94 7.60 -2.64
N LEU A 51 16.22 8.45 -3.62
CA LEU A 51 15.22 9.03 -4.51
C LEU A 51 14.64 7.96 -5.45
N VAL A 52 13.46 8.22 -6.00
CA VAL A 52 12.79 7.33 -6.96
C VAL A 52 13.73 7.00 -8.14
N SER A 53 14.45 8.00 -8.67
CA SER A 53 15.42 7.83 -9.75
C SER A 53 16.55 6.86 -9.45
N ASP A 54 16.97 6.78 -8.19
CA ASP A 54 18.13 6.00 -7.78
C ASP A 54 17.72 4.58 -7.33
N VAL A 55 16.49 4.44 -6.85
CA VAL A 55 15.95 3.16 -6.36
C VAL A 55 15.59 2.22 -7.51
N PHE A 56 15.09 2.73 -8.64
CA PHE A 56 14.53 1.94 -9.73
C PHE A 56 15.37 2.00 -11.04
N GLU A 57 16.33 1.10 -11.15
CA GLU A 57 17.04 0.82 -12.41
C GLU A 57 16.23 -0.05 -13.38
N ALA A 58 16.64 -0.09 -14.66
CA ALA A 58 15.99 -0.89 -15.71
C ALA A 58 15.76 -2.37 -15.35
N ARG A 59 16.74 -3.01 -14.71
CA ARG A 59 16.63 -4.41 -14.22
C ARG A 59 15.54 -4.59 -13.15
N HIS A 60 15.21 -3.55 -12.40
CA HIS A 60 14.13 -3.58 -11.43
C HIS A 60 12.78 -3.43 -12.13
N MET A 61 12.69 -2.49 -13.08
CA MET A 61 11.48 -2.26 -13.88
C MET A 61 11.04 -3.49 -14.67
N GLN A 62 12.00 -4.23 -15.26
CA GLN A 62 11.73 -5.49 -15.96
C GLN A 62 11.12 -6.59 -15.08
N ARG A 63 11.43 -6.59 -13.77
CA ARG A 63 10.89 -7.56 -12.81
C ARG A 63 9.51 -7.18 -12.28
N MET A 64 9.19 -5.89 -12.22
CA MET A 64 7.91 -5.37 -11.72
C MET A 64 6.84 -5.44 -12.81
N GLN A 65 6.50 -6.66 -13.23
CA GLN A 65 5.47 -6.91 -14.23
C GLN A 65 4.08 -6.83 -13.61
N GLY A 66 3.07 -6.62 -14.45
CA GLY A 66 1.66 -6.64 -14.04
C GLY A 66 0.91 -5.34 -14.28
N ASN A 67 -0.41 -5.45 -14.26
CA ASN A 67 -1.34 -4.36 -14.56
C ASN A 67 -1.92 -3.72 -13.28
N MET A 68 -1.50 -4.20 -12.10
CA MET A 68 -1.91 -3.64 -10.82
C MET A 68 -0.71 -3.49 -9.91
N GLY A 69 -0.58 -2.34 -9.26
CA GLY A 69 0.54 -2.05 -8.38
C GLY A 69 0.32 -0.86 -7.47
N ILE A 70 1.13 -0.77 -6.43
CA ILE A 70 1.18 0.35 -5.50
C ILE A 70 2.62 0.84 -5.32
N GLY A 71 2.76 2.12 -4.99
CA GLY A 71 4.03 2.79 -4.77
C GLY A 71 4.03 3.65 -3.52
N HIS A 72 5.22 3.89 -2.97
CA HIS A 72 5.43 4.72 -1.80
C HIS A 72 6.74 5.50 -1.88
N VAL A 73 6.72 6.76 -1.42
CA VAL A 73 7.92 7.56 -1.12
C VAL A 73 7.92 7.98 0.35
N ARG A 74 9.02 7.70 1.05
CA ARG A 74 9.14 7.86 2.50
C ARG A 74 9.75 9.21 2.85
N TYR A 75 9.08 9.93 3.75
CA TYR A 75 9.70 10.99 4.52
C TYR A 75 10.27 10.39 5.81
N PRO A 76 11.49 10.73 6.23
CA PRO A 76 12.03 10.21 7.48
C PRO A 76 11.13 10.61 8.66
N THR A 77 10.66 9.62 9.41
CA THR A 77 9.91 9.81 10.67
C THR A 77 10.57 9.01 11.77
N ALA A 78 10.25 9.33 13.03
CA ALA A 78 10.68 8.50 14.15
C ALA A 78 10.22 7.04 13.95
N GLY A 79 11.12 6.08 14.08
CA GLY A 79 10.83 4.65 13.87
C GLY A 79 10.85 4.18 12.40
N SER A 80 11.42 4.94 11.47
CA SER A 80 11.59 4.52 10.07
C SER A 80 12.88 5.06 9.45
N SER A 81 14.00 4.38 9.71
CA SER A 81 15.34 4.80 9.25
C SER A 81 16.01 3.79 8.31
N SER A 82 15.70 2.50 8.45
CA SER A 82 16.31 1.44 7.65
C SER A 82 15.61 1.23 6.29
N ALA A 83 16.32 0.71 5.30
CA ALA A 83 15.74 0.23 4.05
C ALA A 83 14.73 -0.91 4.26
N SER A 84 14.90 -1.72 5.31
CA SER A 84 13.92 -2.74 5.70
C SER A 84 12.58 -2.14 6.11
N GLU A 85 12.59 -0.90 6.60
CA GLU A 85 11.41 -0.12 7.00
C GLU A 85 10.81 0.68 5.85
N ALA A 86 11.39 0.61 4.64
CA ALA A 86 10.79 1.22 3.46
C ALA A 86 9.48 0.49 3.14
N GLN A 87 8.48 1.22 2.68
CA GLN A 87 7.20 0.66 2.24
C GLN A 87 7.23 0.45 0.71
N PRO A 88 6.35 -0.39 0.14
CA PRO A 88 5.28 -1.17 0.78
C PRO A 88 5.77 -2.34 1.66
N PHE A 89 4.95 -2.71 2.65
CA PHE A 89 5.10 -3.99 3.37
C PHE A 89 4.16 -5.04 2.76
N TYR A 90 4.46 -6.31 2.96
CA TYR A 90 3.56 -7.40 2.57
C TYR A 90 3.56 -8.52 3.61
N VAL A 91 2.46 -9.27 3.67
CA VAL A 91 2.32 -10.53 4.39
C VAL A 91 1.77 -11.59 3.43
N ASN A 92 2.21 -12.83 3.58
CA ASN A 92 1.76 -13.93 2.72
C ASN A 92 0.46 -14.59 3.21
N SER A 93 -0.04 -14.23 4.40
CA SER A 93 -1.29 -14.79 4.94
C SER A 93 -2.17 -13.75 5.67
N PRO A 94 -3.49 -13.79 5.44
CA PRO A 94 -4.20 -14.63 4.47
C PRO A 94 -4.01 -14.13 3.03
N TYR A 95 -4.12 -15.01 2.04
CA TYR A 95 -4.06 -14.79 0.57
C TYR A 95 -2.75 -14.23 0.00
N GLY A 96 -2.21 -13.18 0.60
CA GLY A 96 -1.12 -12.35 0.07
C GLY A 96 -1.58 -10.89 -0.02
N ILE A 97 -1.15 -10.09 0.94
CA ILE A 97 -1.61 -8.70 1.11
C ILE A 97 -0.40 -7.79 1.18
N THR A 98 -0.43 -6.67 0.46
CA THR A 98 0.56 -5.60 0.56
C THR A 98 -0.11 -4.25 0.80
N LEU A 99 0.56 -3.37 1.55
CA LEU A 99 0.02 -2.06 1.93
C LEU A 99 1.09 -0.98 1.95
N ALA A 100 0.72 0.20 1.44
CA ALA A 100 1.44 1.46 1.58
C ALA A 100 0.56 2.47 2.32
N HIS A 101 1.17 3.22 3.23
CA HIS A 101 0.52 4.07 4.20
C HIS A 101 1.23 5.41 4.35
N ASN A 102 0.46 6.49 4.30
CA ASN A 102 0.87 7.81 4.75
C ASN A 102 0.05 8.21 5.98
N GLY A 103 0.72 8.29 7.13
CA GLY A 103 0.05 8.61 8.38
C GLY A 103 0.86 8.23 9.60
N ASN A 104 0.18 8.18 10.74
CA ASN A 104 0.73 7.66 11.99
C ASN A 104 -0.39 7.10 12.87
N LEU A 105 -0.19 5.88 13.40
CA LEU A 105 -1.07 5.28 14.40
C LEU A 105 -0.67 5.70 15.82
N THR A 106 -1.58 6.37 16.53
CA THR A 106 -1.34 6.85 17.90
C THR A 106 -1.39 5.74 18.95
N ASN A 107 -2.00 4.59 18.62
CA ASN A 107 -2.06 3.41 19.49
C ASN A 107 -1.21 2.24 19.00
N ALA A 108 -0.15 2.50 18.22
CA ALA A 108 0.72 1.46 17.66
C ALA A 108 1.25 0.45 18.70
N HIS A 109 1.68 0.92 19.88
CA HIS A 109 2.20 0.05 20.94
C HIS A 109 1.15 -0.96 21.47
N GLU A 110 -0.09 -0.49 21.66
CA GLU A 110 -1.22 -1.34 22.08
C GLU A 110 -1.53 -2.39 21.01
N LEU A 111 -1.61 -1.98 19.75
CA LEU A 111 -1.90 -2.86 18.62
C LEU A 111 -0.82 -3.92 18.41
N ARG A 112 0.46 -3.55 18.56
CA ARG A 112 1.59 -4.50 18.48
C ARG A 112 1.46 -5.60 19.52
N LYS A 113 1.14 -5.23 20.77
CA LYS A 113 0.91 -6.20 21.86
C LYS A 113 -0.27 -7.12 21.54
N LYS A 114 -1.40 -6.55 21.11
CA LYS A 114 -2.61 -7.31 20.74
C LYS A 114 -2.34 -8.33 19.63
N LEU A 115 -1.65 -7.92 18.56
CA LEU A 115 -1.29 -8.81 17.44
C LEU A 115 -0.42 -9.99 17.88
N PHE A 116 0.53 -9.74 18.80
CA PHE A 116 1.38 -10.79 19.34
C PHE A 116 0.60 -11.77 20.22
N GLU A 117 -0.16 -11.27 21.20
CA GLU A 117 -0.85 -12.10 22.19
C GLU A 117 -2.03 -12.89 21.61
N GLU A 118 -2.88 -12.24 20.80
CA GLU A 118 -4.12 -12.86 20.31
C GLU A 118 -3.92 -13.65 19.02
N LYS A 119 -3.08 -13.12 18.12
CA LYS A 119 -2.95 -13.61 16.73
C LYS A 119 -1.61 -14.26 16.44
N ARG A 120 -0.64 -14.17 17.36
CA ARG A 120 0.74 -14.67 17.17
C ARG A 120 1.40 -14.07 15.92
N ARG A 121 1.04 -12.83 15.57
CA ARG A 121 1.63 -12.08 14.45
C ARG A 121 2.79 -11.26 14.98
N HIS A 122 4.00 -11.62 14.57
CA HIS A 122 5.21 -10.87 14.91
C HIS A 122 5.33 -9.63 14.02
N ILE A 123 5.76 -8.51 14.61
CA ILE A 123 6.07 -7.25 13.92
C ILE A 123 7.58 -7.06 13.97
N ASN A 124 8.21 -7.11 12.81
CA ASN A 124 9.66 -7.21 12.67
C ASN A 124 10.35 -5.84 12.63
N THR A 125 9.60 -4.77 12.38
CA THR A 125 10.11 -3.40 12.36
C THR A 125 9.50 -2.53 13.46
N THR A 126 9.89 -1.25 13.48
CA THR A 126 9.24 -0.23 14.32
C THR A 126 8.21 0.60 13.56
N SER A 127 7.95 0.28 12.28
CA SER A 127 6.96 0.97 11.46
C SER A 127 5.54 0.58 11.87
N ASP A 128 4.74 1.59 12.20
CA ASP A 128 3.30 1.45 12.42
C ASP A 128 2.53 0.97 11.17
N SER A 129 3.13 1.11 9.99
CA SER A 129 2.56 0.65 8.73
C SER A 129 2.56 -0.88 8.62
N GLU A 130 3.57 -1.55 9.20
CA GLU A 130 3.59 -3.02 9.33
C GLU A 130 2.50 -3.49 10.30
N ILE A 131 2.26 -2.73 11.37
CA ILE A 131 1.17 -2.99 12.33
C ILE A 131 -0.19 -2.84 11.63
N LEU A 132 -0.39 -1.75 10.89
CA LEU A 132 -1.63 -1.49 10.15
C LEU A 132 -1.93 -2.63 9.16
N LEU A 133 -0.93 -3.03 8.38
CA LEU A 133 -1.03 -4.19 7.47
C LEU A 133 -1.46 -5.46 8.21
N ASN A 134 -0.88 -5.74 9.38
CA ASN A 134 -1.18 -6.95 10.13
C ASN A 134 -2.55 -6.92 10.83
N ILE A 135 -3.03 -5.76 11.27
CA ILE A 135 -4.42 -5.62 11.75
C ILE A 135 -5.39 -5.91 10.59
N PHE A 136 -5.17 -5.29 9.43
CA PHE A 136 -6.02 -5.52 8.26
C PHE A 136 -6.01 -6.99 7.82
N ALA A 137 -4.83 -7.60 7.74
CA ALA A 137 -4.67 -9.02 7.45
C ALA A 137 -5.36 -9.92 8.50
N SER A 138 -5.30 -9.56 9.77
CA SER A 138 -5.98 -10.30 10.83
C SER A 138 -7.51 -10.23 10.72
N GLU A 139 -8.07 -9.11 10.27
CA GLU A 139 -9.52 -8.99 10.06
C GLU A 139 -9.98 -9.77 8.83
N LEU A 140 -9.18 -9.80 7.77
CA LEU A 140 -9.44 -10.61 6.58
C LEU A 140 -9.36 -12.12 6.85
N ASP A 141 -8.55 -12.56 7.83
CA ASP A 141 -8.37 -13.98 8.17
C ASP A 141 -9.58 -14.60 8.89
N ASN A 142 -10.57 -13.78 9.25
CA ASN A 142 -11.80 -14.23 9.89
C ASN A 142 -12.79 -14.88 8.88
N PHE A 143 -12.61 -14.65 7.58
CA PHE A 143 -13.49 -15.18 6.54
C PHE A 143 -12.99 -16.54 6.03
N ARG A 144 -13.87 -17.55 6.01
CA ARG A 144 -13.52 -18.94 5.66
C ARG A 144 -13.80 -19.32 4.22
N HIS A 145 -14.73 -18.63 3.55
CA HIS A 145 -15.05 -18.89 2.15
C HIS A 145 -14.06 -18.18 1.22
N TYR A 146 -14.01 -18.63 -0.03
CA TYR A 146 -13.17 -18.07 -1.08
C TYR A 146 -13.93 -18.04 -2.41
N PRO A 147 -13.86 -16.95 -3.21
CA PRO A 147 -13.15 -15.69 -2.92
C PRO A 147 -13.82 -14.87 -1.80
N LEU A 148 -13.14 -13.81 -1.34
CA LEU A 148 -13.78 -12.78 -0.53
C LEU A 148 -14.67 -11.93 -1.42
N GLU A 149 -15.88 -11.67 -0.96
CA GLU A 149 -16.76 -10.68 -1.55
C GLU A 149 -16.37 -9.27 -1.10
N ALA A 150 -16.79 -8.25 -1.86
CA ALA A 150 -16.51 -6.86 -1.55
C ALA A 150 -16.96 -6.48 -0.13
N ASP A 151 -18.12 -6.99 0.31
CA ASP A 151 -18.64 -6.75 1.66
C ASP A 151 -17.74 -7.33 2.76
N ASN A 152 -17.04 -8.44 2.51
CA ASN A 152 -16.08 -8.99 3.47
C ASN A 152 -14.86 -8.07 3.63
N ILE A 153 -14.35 -7.57 2.50
CA ILE A 153 -13.21 -6.66 2.48
C ILE A 153 -13.58 -5.34 3.17
N PHE A 154 -14.75 -4.77 2.87
CA PHE A 154 -15.23 -3.55 3.53
C PHE A 154 -15.52 -3.77 5.02
N ALA A 155 -16.04 -4.93 5.41
CA ALA A 155 -16.20 -5.30 6.81
C ALA A 155 -14.86 -5.37 7.55
N ALA A 156 -13.82 -5.93 6.92
CA ALA A 156 -12.46 -5.96 7.47
C ALA A 156 -11.86 -4.55 7.62
N ILE A 157 -12.07 -3.66 6.65
CA ILE A 157 -11.65 -2.24 6.74
C ILE A 157 -12.40 -1.55 7.89
N ALA A 158 -13.71 -1.75 8.01
CA ALA A 158 -14.50 -1.17 9.10
C ALA A 158 -14.03 -1.68 10.48
N ALA A 159 -13.74 -2.98 10.62
CA ALA A 159 -13.19 -3.56 11.83
C ALA A 159 -11.78 -3.04 12.15
N THR A 160 -10.95 -2.83 11.12
CA THR A 160 -9.63 -2.19 11.24
C THR A 160 -9.77 -0.77 11.78
N ASN A 161 -10.65 0.05 11.20
CA ASN A 161 -10.89 1.44 11.61
C ASN A 161 -11.40 1.59 13.05
N ARG A 162 -12.09 0.59 13.60
CA ARG A 162 -12.51 0.58 15.01
C ARG A 162 -11.35 0.31 15.98
N GLN A 163 -10.32 -0.39 15.52
CA GLN A 163 -9.17 -0.76 16.34
C GLN A 163 -8.05 0.27 16.28
N ILE A 164 -7.75 0.77 15.08
CA ILE A 164 -6.65 1.71 14.88
C ILE A 164 -7.10 3.14 15.19
N ARG A 165 -6.21 3.92 15.81
CA ARG A 165 -6.42 5.34 16.11
C ARG A 165 -5.26 6.14 15.55
N GLY A 166 -5.56 7.30 14.98
CA GLY A 166 -4.56 8.16 14.35
C GLY A 166 -5.04 8.74 13.03
N ALA A 167 -4.10 9.03 12.15
CA ALA A 167 -4.36 9.59 10.83
C ALA A 167 -3.71 8.69 9.78
N TYR A 168 -4.41 8.37 8.70
CA TYR A 168 -3.94 7.45 7.68
C TYR A 168 -4.63 7.67 6.33
N ALA A 169 -3.83 7.62 5.28
CA ALA A 169 -4.26 7.32 3.93
C ALA A 169 -3.55 6.03 3.53
N CYS A 170 -4.30 5.02 3.10
CA CYS A 170 -3.79 3.70 2.79
C CYS A 170 -4.19 3.28 1.39
N VAL A 171 -3.28 2.57 0.72
CA VAL A 171 -3.56 1.79 -0.48
C VAL A 171 -2.98 0.40 -0.31
N ALA A 172 -3.74 -0.63 -0.67
CA ALA A 172 -3.37 -2.01 -0.49
C ALA A 172 -3.84 -2.88 -1.66
N MET A 173 -3.16 -4.00 -1.87
CA MET A 173 -3.60 -5.04 -2.82
C MET A 173 -3.71 -6.38 -2.12
N ILE A 174 -4.71 -7.16 -2.54
CA ILE A 174 -4.97 -8.52 -2.07
C ILE A 174 -4.92 -9.43 -3.31
N ILE A 175 -4.00 -10.39 -3.31
CA ILE A 175 -3.85 -11.36 -4.40
C ILE A 175 -5.17 -12.08 -4.66
N GLY A 176 -5.54 -12.23 -5.94
CA GLY A 176 -6.79 -12.86 -6.38
C GLY A 176 -8.06 -12.02 -6.22
N HIS A 177 -7.96 -10.80 -5.67
CA HIS A 177 -9.13 -9.95 -5.42
C HIS A 177 -9.01 -8.57 -6.06
N GLY A 178 -7.95 -7.82 -5.74
CA GLY A 178 -7.73 -6.49 -6.33
C GLY A 178 -7.14 -5.47 -5.37
N MET A 179 -7.47 -4.20 -5.60
CA MET A 179 -6.93 -3.04 -4.87
C MET A 179 -8.00 -2.40 -3.99
N VAL A 180 -7.59 -1.97 -2.80
CA VAL A 180 -8.39 -1.14 -1.91
C VAL A 180 -7.63 0.12 -1.52
N ALA A 181 -8.37 1.18 -1.27
CA ALA A 181 -7.85 2.41 -0.71
C ALA A 181 -8.82 2.94 0.34
N PHE A 182 -8.30 3.41 1.47
CA PHE A 182 -9.12 3.91 2.56
C PHE A 182 -8.42 5.02 3.33
N ARG A 183 -9.22 5.87 3.97
CA ARG A 183 -8.80 7.09 4.66
C ARG A 183 -9.31 7.08 6.09
N ASP A 184 -8.59 7.74 6.98
CA ASP A 184 -9.02 7.89 8.36
C ASP A 184 -10.39 8.58 8.48
N PRO A 185 -11.19 8.28 9.52
CA PRO A 185 -12.54 8.82 9.70
C PRO A 185 -12.60 10.35 9.80
N ASN A 186 -11.46 11.00 10.08
CA ASN A 186 -11.35 12.44 10.25
C ASN A 186 -10.85 13.15 8.96
N GLY A 187 -10.55 12.40 7.90
CA GLY A 187 -10.03 12.93 6.65
C GLY A 187 -8.67 13.64 6.79
N ILE A 188 -7.82 13.27 7.75
CA ILE A 188 -6.60 14.04 8.08
C ILE A 188 -5.51 13.90 7.01
N ARG A 189 -5.31 12.70 6.45
CA ARG A 189 -4.27 12.47 5.41
C ARG A 189 -4.88 12.53 4.01
N PRO A 190 -4.27 13.22 3.03
CA PRO A 190 -4.87 13.40 1.71
C PRO A 190 -4.83 12.10 0.89
N LEU A 191 -5.92 11.84 0.17
CA LEU A 191 -6.10 10.72 -0.74
C LEU A 191 -7.15 11.11 -1.78
N VAL A 192 -6.81 11.01 -3.06
CA VAL A 192 -7.68 11.32 -4.20
C VAL A 192 -7.84 10.09 -5.10
N LEU A 193 -8.94 10.02 -5.83
CA LEU A 193 -9.27 8.97 -6.80
C LEU A 193 -9.43 9.60 -8.18
N GLY A 194 -8.81 8.98 -9.19
CA GLY A 194 -8.96 9.31 -10.60
C GLY A 194 -9.29 8.06 -11.43
N LYS A 195 -9.73 8.29 -12.67
CA LYS A 195 -9.97 7.25 -13.66
C LYS A 195 -9.45 7.65 -15.03
N ARG A 196 -9.10 6.66 -15.86
CA ARG A 196 -8.70 6.85 -17.25
C ARG A 196 -9.45 5.87 -18.14
N ASP A 197 -10.27 6.38 -19.06
CA ASP A 197 -11.03 5.56 -20.01
C ASP A 197 -10.11 5.20 -21.19
N ILE A 198 -9.87 3.91 -21.45
CA ILE A 198 -8.91 3.43 -22.47
C ILE A 198 -9.59 3.08 -23.81
N GLY A 199 -10.93 3.07 -23.82
CA GLY A 199 -11.74 2.56 -24.94
C GLY A 199 -12.22 1.13 -24.69
N ASP A 200 -13.13 0.65 -25.54
CA ASP A 200 -13.72 -0.70 -25.48
C ASP A 200 -14.41 -1.03 -24.15
N GLY A 201 -14.93 -0.02 -23.45
CA GLY A 201 -15.55 -0.17 -22.12
C GLY A 201 -14.56 -0.45 -20.98
N ARG A 202 -13.25 -0.34 -21.22
CA ARG A 202 -12.21 -0.53 -20.19
C ARG A 202 -11.86 0.81 -19.53
N THR A 203 -11.86 0.80 -18.19
CA THR A 203 -11.50 1.96 -17.35
C THR A 203 -10.40 1.55 -16.38
N GLU A 204 -9.36 2.35 -16.30
CA GLU A 204 -8.33 2.22 -15.27
C GLU A 204 -8.65 3.14 -14.10
N TYR A 205 -8.30 2.74 -12.89
CA TYR A 205 -8.48 3.54 -11.68
C TYR A 205 -7.13 3.77 -11.01
N MET A 206 -6.97 4.96 -10.44
CA MET A 206 -5.77 5.35 -9.72
C MET A 206 -6.14 6.09 -8.45
N VAL A 207 -5.45 5.77 -7.37
CA VAL A 207 -5.48 6.57 -6.15
C VAL A 207 -4.11 7.17 -5.89
N ALA A 208 -4.08 8.39 -5.38
CA ALA A 208 -2.85 9.06 -5.07
C ALA A 208 -2.99 9.98 -3.86
N SER A 209 -1.87 10.30 -3.28
CA SER A 209 -1.74 11.31 -2.23
C SER A 209 -2.21 12.71 -2.64
N GLU A 210 -1.88 13.13 -3.86
CA GLU A 210 -2.14 14.47 -4.39
C GLU A 210 -2.57 14.36 -5.85
N SER A 211 -3.37 15.31 -6.35
CA SER A 211 -3.95 15.27 -7.70
C SER A 211 -2.91 15.36 -8.81
N VAL A 212 -1.75 15.98 -8.55
CA VAL A 212 -0.65 16.11 -9.52
C VAL A 212 -0.16 14.76 -10.06
N ALA A 213 -0.36 13.67 -9.32
CA ALA A 213 -0.05 12.31 -9.77
C ALA A 213 -1.11 11.71 -10.70
N LEU A 214 -2.32 12.28 -10.76
CA LEU A 214 -3.37 11.91 -11.70
C LEU A 214 -3.28 12.74 -12.99
N ASP A 215 -2.65 13.91 -12.92
CA ASP A 215 -2.46 14.82 -14.05
C ASP A 215 -1.33 14.37 -15.00
N THR A 216 -0.55 13.36 -14.60
CA THR A 216 0.54 12.73 -15.38
C THR A 216 0.07 11.68 -16.38
#